data_AF-A0A8T3ZH53-F1
#
_entry.id   AF-A0A8T3ZH53-F1
#
_cell.length_a   1.000
_cell.length_b   1.000
_cell.length_c   1.000
_cell.angle_alpha   90.00
_cell.angle_beta   90.00
_cell.angle_gamma   90.00
#
_symmetry.space_group_name_H-M   'P 1'
#
loop_
_entity.id
_entity.type
_entity.pdbx_description
1 polymer ?
#
loop_
_entity_poly.entity_id
_entity_poly.type
_entity_poly.pdbx_seq_one_letter_code
_entity_poly.pdbx_strand_id
1 'polypeptide(L)'
;MKKGAEQEQDKADKRKAVLESIVEGRKMEAYAEHRTKEMHACWFCGTICYRKKPVKNIGSRWVCIDCLKELKEALETLSQWEESIAMQKEIVRQVDEGLNPQ
;
A
#
# COMPACT_ATOMS: atom_id res chain seq x y z
N MET A 1 -9.91 -7.01 -62.76
CA MET A 1 -9.04 -6.07 -62.02
C MET A 1 -9.57 -5.63 -60.64
N LYS A 2 -10.87 -5.81 -60.31
CA LYS A 2 -11.44 -5.34 -59.02
C LYS A 2 -10.95 -6.08 -57.75
N LYS A 3 -10.62 -7.38 -57.83
CA LYS A 3 -10.20 -8.20 -56.68
C LYS A 3 -8.87 -7.80 -56.03
N GLY A 4 -7.96 -7.14 -56.77
CA GLY A 4 -6.67 -6.70 -56.24
C GLY A 4 -6.79 -5.50 -55.31
N ALA A 5 -7.66 -4.54 -55.66
CA ALA A 5 -7.91 -3.35 -54.85
C ALA A 5 -8.59 -3.68 -53.51
N GLU A 6 -9.55 -4.61 -53.49
CA GLU A 6 -10.20 -5.06 -52.25
C GLU A 6 -9.24 -5.78 -51.30
N GLN A 7 -8.32 -6.60 -51.82
CA GLN A 7 -7.31 -7.27 -51.00
C GLN A 7 -6.26 -6.31 -50.41
N GLU A 8 -5.93 -5.26 -51.16
CA GLU A 8 -4.97 -4.24 -50.71
C GLU A 8 -5.59 -3.33 -49.65
N GLN A 9 -6.88 -3.01 -49.80
CA GLN A 9 -7.65 -2.23 -48.85
C GLN A 9 -7.90 -2.99 -47.54
N ASP A 10 -8.28 -4.27 -47.59
CA ASP A 10 -8.43 -5.12 -46.39
C ASP A 10 -7.09 -5.27 -45.62
N LYS A 11 -5.95 -5.33 -46.31
CA LYS A 11 -4.62 -5.32 -45.66
C LYS A 11 -4.30 -3.97 -45.03
N ALA A 12 -4.68 -2.86 -45.67
CA ALA A 12 -4.49 -1.52 -45.12
C ALA A 12 -5.35 -1.32 -43.86
N ASP A 13 -6.60 -1.76 -43.87
CA ASP A 13 -7.52 -1.69 -42.74
C ASP A 13 -7.04 -2.55 -41.57
N LYS A 14 -6.53 -3.77 -41.84
CA LYS A 14 -5.90 -4.61 -40.82
C LYS A 14 -4.66 -3.96 -40.20
N ARG A 15 -3.81 -3.34 -41.02
CA ARG A 15 -2.63 -2.60 -40.52
C ARG A 15 -3.03 -1.41 -39.67
N LYS A 16 -4.07 -0.68 -40.08
CA LYS A 16 -4.61 0.45 -39.31
C LYS A 16 -5.18 0.00 -37.96
N ALA A 17 -5.95 -1.09 -37.94
CA ALA A 17 -6.48 -1.66 -36.70
C ALA A 17 -5.37 -2.11 -35.72
N VAL A 18 -4.29 -2.71 -36.25
CA VAL A 18 -3.11 -3.08 -35.45
C VAL A 18 -2.41 -1.85 -34.88
N LEU A 19 -2.25 -0.80 -35.68
CA LEU A 19 -1.64 0.46 -35.22
C LEU A 19 -2.51 1.15 -34.16
N GLU A 20 -3.83 1.17 -34.33
CA GLU A 20 -4.77 1.72 -33.36
C GLU A 20 -4.68 0.97 -32.02
N SER A 21 -4.66 -0.37 -32.05
CA SER A 21 -4.44 -1.22 -30.87
C SER A 21 -3.14 -0.89 -30.13
N ILE A 22 -2.03 -0.70 -30.85
CA ILE A 22 -0.74 -0.36 -30.24
C ILE A 22 -0.78 1.04 -29.61
N VAL A 23 -1.41 2.01 -30.28
CA VAL A 23 -1.55 3.37 -29.77
C VAL A 23 -2.44 3.41 -28.53
N GLU A 24 -3.52 2.64 -28.50
CA GLU A 24 -4.38 2.50 -27.32
C GLU A 24 -3.63 1.86 -26.14
N GLY A 25 -2.85 0.81 -26.38
CA GLY A 25 -1.98 0.21 -25.35
C GLY A 25 -1.03 1.22 -24.73
N ARG A 26 -0.32 2.00 -25.55
CA ARG A 26 0.60 3.05 -25.07
C ARG A 26 -0.09 4.18 -24.32
N LYS A 27 -1.31 4.55 -24.71
CA LYS A 27 -2.11 5.54 -23.96
C LYS A 27 -2.48 5.02 -22.57
N MET A 28 -2.82 3.74 -22.44
CA MET A 28 -3.13 3.11 -21.16
C MET A 28 -1.91 3.03 -20.25
N GLU A 29 -0.74 2.71 -20.78
CA GLU A 29 0.54 2.72 -20.05
C GLU A 29 0.87 4.12 -19.51
N ALA A 30 0.80 5.15 -20.36
CA ALA A 30 1.04 6.53 -19.96
C ALA A 30 0.01 7.02 -18.91
N TYR A 31 -1.25 6.61 -19.03
CA TYR A 31 -2.28 6.90 -18.03
C TYR A 31 -1.97 6.25 -16.68
N ALA A 32 -1.55 4.98 -16.69
CA ALA A 32 -1.15 4.26 -15.48
C ALA A 32 0.07 4.91 -14.81
N GLU A 33 1.12 5.24 -15.57
CA GLU A 33 2.30 5.95 -15.05
C GLU A 33 1.94 7.32 -14.46
N HIS A 34 1.09 8.10 -15.12
CA HIS A 34 0.69 9.42 -14.60
C HIS A 34 -0.10 9.30 -13.29
N ARG A 35 -0.95 8.28 -13.15
CA ARG A 35 -1.77 8.09 -11.94
C ARG A 35 -1.01 7.46 -10.80
N THR A 36 -0.06 6.56 -11.08
CA THR A 36 0.76 5.88 -10.08
C THR A 36 1.76 6.81 -9.38
N LYS A 37 2.18 7.93 -10.00
CA LYS A 37 3.07 8.93 -9.37
C LYS A 37 2.52 9.52 -8.06
N GLU A 38 1.21 9.62 -7.92
CA GLU A 38 0.54 10.11 -6.71
C GLU A 38 -0.05 8.98 -5.85
N MET A 39 0.24 7.73 -6.20
CA MET A 39 -0.23 6.55 -5.49
C MET A 39 0.91 5.97 -4.66
N HIS A 40 0.76 6.02 -3.34
CA HIS A 40 1.73 5.46 -2.42
C HIS A 40 1.09 4.34 -1.62
N ALA A 41 1.74 3.18 -1.55
CA ALA A 41 1.33 2.11 -0.65
C ALA A 41 1.80 2.43 0.77
N CYS A 42 0.89 2.32 1.75
CA CYS A 42 1.27 2.41 3.16
C CYS A 42 2.19 1.24 3.52
N TRP A 43 3.31 1.54 4.17
CA TRP A 43 4.28 0.54 4.59
C TRP A 43 3.76 -0.42 5.67
N PHE A 44 2.85 0.03 6.55
CA PHE A 44 2.28 -0.82 7.60
C PHE A 44 1.14 -1.71 7.11
N CYS A 45 0.13 -1.13 6.45
CA CYS A 45 -1.10 -1.85 6.11
C CYS A 45 -1.24 -2.20 4.61
N GLY A 46 -0.29 -1.80 3.77
CA GLY A 46 -0.33 -2.05 2.32
C GLY A 46 -1.41 -1.28 1.54
N THR A 47 -2.23 -0.47 2.22
CA THR A 47 -3.32 0.28 1.58
C THR A 47 -2.74 1.27 0.57
N ILE A 48 -3.25 1.22 -0.67
CA ILE A 48 -2.92 2.20 -1.70
C ILE A 48 -3.61 3.52 -1.36
N CYS A 49 -2.80 4.54 -1.13
CA CYS A 49 -3.25 5.88 -0.79
C CYS A 49 -3.08 6.80 -2.00
N TYR A 50 -4.12 7.56 -2.32
CA TYR A 50 -4.14 8.54 -3.39
C TYR A 50 -5.12 9.67 -3.06
N ARG A 51 -4.88 10.89 -3.54
CA ARG A 51 -5.69 12.14 -3.52
C ARG A 51 -6.45 12.51 -2.22
N LYS A 52 -7.28 11.62 -1.69
CA LYS A 52 -8.17 11.81 -0.53
C LYS A 52 -7.68 11.14 0.77
N LYS A 53 -6.73 10.21 0.71
CA LYS A 53 -6.10 9.63 1.91
C LYS A 53 -4.71 10.24 2.09
N PRO A 54 -4.49 11.13 3.07
CA PRO A 54 -3.19 11.73 3.29
C PRO A 54 -2.19 10.66 3.73
N VAL A 55 -1.01 10.72 3.11
CA VAL A 55 0.15 9.92 3.46
C VAL A 55 1.30 10.83 3.86
N LYS A 56 2.13 10.34 4.76
CA LYS A 56 3.37 11.01 5.15
C LYS A 56 4.55 10.15 4.70
N ASN A 57 5.56 10.81 4.15
CA ASN A 57 6.85 10.18 3.92
C ASN A 57 7.65 10.22 5.23
N ILE A 58 8.12 9.07 5.69
CA ILE A 58 8.96 8.88 6.88
C ILE A 58 10.19 8.11 6.44
N GLY A 59 11.33 8.81 6.33
CA GLY A 59 12.57 8.23 5.79
C GLY A 59 12.43 7.85 4.32
N SER A 60 12.42 6.56 4.03
CA SER A 60 12.21 6.00 2.68
C SER A 60 10.83 5.37 2.48
N ARG A 61 9.94 5.47 3.48
CA ARG A 61 8.66 4.74 3.52
C ARG A 61 7.49 5.71 3.54
N TRP A 62 6.42 5.34 2.85
CA TRP A 62 5.15 6.06 2.89
C TRP A 62 4.22 5.42 3.91
N VAL A 63 3.59 6.22 4.75
CA VAL A 63 2.68 5.75 5.80
C VAL A 63 1.36 6.51 5.73
N CYS A 64 0.23 5.80 5.73
CA CYS A 64 -1.08 6.43 5.77
C CYS A 64 -1.34 7.08 7.14
N ILE A 65 -2.16 8.12 7.14
CA ILE A 65 -2.50 8.83 8.37
C ILE A 65 -3.14 7.93 9.44
N ASP A 66 -3.89 6.91 9.01
CA ASP A 66 -4.60 6.00 9.93
C ASP A 66 -3.59 5.17 10.74
N CYS A 67 -2.60 4.55 10.09
CA CYS A 67 -1.53 3.83 10.78
C CYS A 67 -0.66 4.77 11.65
N LEU A 68 -0.52 6.05 11.29
CA LEU A 68 0.17 7.01 12.15
C LEU A 68 -0.61 7.34 13.42
N LYS A 69 -1.94 7.41 13.33
CA LYS A 69 -2.80 7.60 14.51
C LYS A 69 -2.72 6.40 15.44
N GLU A 70 -2.86 5.19 14.89
CA GLU A 70 -2.74 3.95 15.67
C GLU A 70 -1.35 3.84 16.33
N LEU A 71 -0.28 4.20 15.62
CA LEU A 71 1.07 4.20 16.18
C LEU A 71 1.22 5.23 17.31
N LYS A 72 0.65 6.43 17.16
CA LYS A 72 0.64 7.44 18.22
C LYS A 72 -0.07 6.91 19.46
N GLU A 73 -1.25 6.34 19.31
CA GLU A 73 -2.04 5.79 20.42
C GLU A 73 -1.31 4.62 21.12
N ALA A 74 -0.67 3.74 20.35
CA ALA A 74 0.13 2.65 20.88
C ALA A 74 1.34 3.17 21.69
N LEU A 75 2.03 4.20 21.20
CA LEU A 75 3.17 4.81 21.91
C LEU A 75 2.73 5.58 23.16
N GLU A 76 1.58 6.25 23.13
CA GLU A 76 1.01 6.96 24.29
C GLU A 76 0.59 5.99 25.41
N THR A 77 0.16 4.78 25.05
CA THR A 77 -0.26 3.75 26.02
C THR A 77 0.89 2.81 26.45
N LEU A 78 2.04 2.86 25.78
CA LEU A 78 3.14 1.91 25.99
C LEU A 78 3.65 1.89 27.43
N SER A 79 3.86 3.05 28.06
CA SER A 79 4.36 3.13 29.43
C SER A 79 3.42 2.47 30.44
N GLN A 80 2.10 2.60 30.25
CA GLN A 80 1.10 1.95 31.11
C GLN A 80 1.17 0.43 31.00
N TRP A 81 1.46 -0.09 29.80
CA TRP A 81 1.67 -1.52 29.58
C TRP A 81 2.95 -2.01 30.25
N GLU A 82 4.04 -1.25 30.14
CA GLU A 82 5.32 -1.57 30.79
C GLU A 82 5.19 -1.62 32.32
N GLU A 83 4.50 -0.65 32.92
CA GLU A 83 4.20 -0.63 34.35
C GLU A 83 3.31 -1.82 34.76
N SER A 84 2.28 -2.13 33.98
CA SER A 84 1.39 -3.27 34.25
C SER A 84 2.15 -4.59 34.23
N ILE A 85 3.07 -4.76 33.28
CA ILE A 85 3.95 -5.95 33.21
C ILE A 85 4.89 -6.00 34.41
N ALA A 86 5.46 -4.87 34.82
CA ALA A 86 6.33 -4.81 36.00
C ALA A 86 5.57 -5.19 37.28
N MET A 87 4.36 -4.66 37.47
CA MET A 87 3.50 -5.01 38.60
C MET A 87 3.12 -6.49 38.60
N GLN A 88 2.76 -7.06 37.45
CA GLN A 88 2.46 -8.49 37.33
C GLN A 88 3.65 -9.37 37.75
N LYS A 89 4.87 -9.00 37.36
CA LYS A 89 6.08 -9.72 37.78
C LYS A 89 6.31 -9.65 39.29
N GLU A 90 6.06 -8.49 39.90
CA GLU A 90 6.20 -8.33 41.35
C GLU A 90 5.14 -9.13 42.13
N ILE A 91 3.91 -9.18 41.64
CA ILE A 91 2.85 -10.02 42.24
C ILE A 91 3.25 -11.50 42.20
N VAL A 92 3.74 -11.98 41.05
CA VAL A 92 4.23 -13.36 40.92
C VAL A 92 5.35 -13.63 41.93
N ARG A 93 6.32 -12.72 42.05
CA ARG A 93 7.42 -12.84 43.02
C ARG A 93 6.92 -12.95 44.47
N GLN A 94 5.98 -12.09 44.87
CA GLN A 94 5.41 -12.10 46.21
C GLN A 94 4.59 -13.37 46.50
N VAL A 95 3.88 -13.89 45.50
CA VAL A 95 3.15 -15.15 45.63
C VAL A 95 4.11 -16.33 45.78
N ASP A 96 5.17 -16.37 44.98
CA ASP A 96 6.20 -17.43 45.07
C ASP A 96 6.94 -17.39 46.42
N GLU A 97 7.27 -16.20 46.93
CA GLU A 97 7.87 -16.02 48.26
C GLU A 97 6.91 -16.40 49.39
N GLY A 98 5.62 -16.07 49.26
CA GLY A 98 4.59 -16.42 50.24
C GLY A 98 4.22 -17.91 50.26
N LEU A 99 4.41 -18.63 49.15
CA LEU A 99 4.22 -20.09 49.04
C LEU A 99 5.44 -20.88 49.54
N ASN A 100 6.54 -20.21 49.88
CA ASN A 100 7.77 -20.82 50.37
C ASN A 100 8.13 -20.31 51.79
N PRO A 101 7.26 -20.53 52.80
CA PRO A 101 7.61 -20.19 54.18
C PRO A 101 8.67 -21.18 54.66
N GLN A 102 9.91 -20.71 54.83
CA GLN A 102 10.88 -21.38 55.71
C GLN A 102 10.52 -21.11 57.17
#